data_AF-A0A132AM59-F1
#
_entry.id   AF-A0A132AM59-F1
#
_cell.length_a   1.000
_cell.length_b   1.000
_cell.length_c   1.000
_cell.angle_alpha   90.00
_cell.angle_beta   90.00
_cell.angle_gamma   90.00
#
_symmetry.space_group_name_H-M   'P 1'
#
loop_
_entity.id
_entity.type
_entity.pdbx_description
1 polymer ?
#
loop_
_entity_poly.entity_id
_entity_poly.type
_entity_poly.pdbx_seq_one_letter_code
_entity_poly.pdbx_strand_id
1 'polypeptide(L)'
;MSIKEFLAIDKFARLFQIIKHNDGIIGSVKKIFRQDTLKIGTLVGVDKFGNRYYENNEYMHGANRWVEYSDNAYLDYDGSQICAEWHPWMHYMTDVPPTKKSPSQHRWVIDHQQNLTGTKLQYVPYSTTRPKIASWQPKSDNKRIS
;
A
#
# COMPACT_ATOMS: atom_id res chain seq x y z
N MET A 1 -14.06 41.16 -12.37
CA MET A 1 -14.47 40.02 -11.53
C MET A 1 -15.93 39.72 -11.81
N SER A 2 -16.22 38.50 -12.23
CA SER A 2 -17.59 38.03 -12.43
C SER A 2 -18.27 37.80 -11.07
N ILE A 3 -19.59 38.03 -10.97
CA ILE A 3 -20.38 37.78 -9.73
C ILE A 3 -20.20 36.34 -9.22
N LYS A 4 -19.97 35.38 -10.13
CA LYS A 4 -19.71 33.97 -9.80
C LYS A 4 -18.38 33.76 -9.08
N GLU A 5 -17.35 34.50 -9.47
CA GLU A 5 -16.04 34.48 -8.82
C GLU A 5 -16.10 35.16 -7.44
N PHE A 6 -16.87 36.25 -7.33
CA PHE A 6 -17.08 36.96 -6.06
C PHE A 6 -17.83 36.12 -5.03
N LEU A 7 -18.83 35.35 -5.45
CA LEU A 7 -19.62 34.45 -4.58
C LEU A 7 -19.03 33.04 -4.45
N ALA A 8 -17.88 32.77 -5.09
CA ALA A 8 -17.20 31.47 -5.07
C ALA A 8 -18.10 30.25 -5.41
N ILE A 9 -19.12 30.45 -6.25
CA ILE A 9 -20.11 29.41 -6.58
C ILE A 9 -19.43 28.16 -7.15
N ASP A 10 -18.38 28.34 -7.95
CA ASP A 10 -17.62 27.25 -8.55
C ASP A 10 -16.91 26.36 -7.50
N LYS A 11 -16.47 26.95 -6.38
CA LYS A 11 -15.84 26.20 -5.28
C LYS A 11 -16.86 25.31 -4.56
N PHE A 12 -18.06 25.82 -4.33
CA PHE A 12 -19.15 25.04 -3.76
C PHE A 12 -19.59 23.92 -4.72
N ALA A 13 -19.71 24.20 -6.01
CA ALA A 13 -20.01 23.19 -7.02
C ALA A 13 -18.96 22.06 -7.01
N ARG A 14 -17.66 22.41 -6.93
CA ARG A 14 -16.57 21.42 -6.81
C ARG A 14 -16.66 20.62 -5.52
N LEU A 15 -16.95 21.25 -4.39
CA LEU A 15 -17.15 20.58 -3.10
C LEU A 15 -18.30 19.57 -3.19
N PHE A 16 -19.45 19.95 -3.76
CA PHE A 16 -20.58 19.03 -3.94
C PHE A 16 -20.23 17.85 -4.85
N GLN A 17 -19.44 18.07 -5.91
CA GLN A 17 -18.92 16.98 -6.74
C GLN A 17 -18.03 16.02 -5.96
N ILE A 18 -17.13 16.54 -5.11
CA ILE A 18 -16.25 15.73 -4.26
C ILE A 18 -17.06 14.89 -3.28
N ILE A 19 -18.06 15.49 -2.62
CA ILE A 19 -18.92 14.78 -1.66
C ILE A 19 -19.69 13.67 -2.36
N LYS A 20 -20.24 13.95 -3.55
CA LYS A 20 -20.97 12.95 -4.34
C LYS A 20 -20.07 11.80 -4.79
N HIS A 21 -18.84 12.10 -5.17
CA HIS A 21 -17.85 11.10 -5.59
C HIS A 21 -17.42 10.17 -4.44
N ASN A 22 -17.38 10.70 -3.21
CA ASN A 22 -16.91 9.97 -2.03
C ASN A 22 -18.06 9.30 -1.25
N ASP A 23 -19.08 8.80 -1.95
CA ASP A 23 -20.25 8.12 -1.39
C ASP A 23 -21.05 8.95 -0.37
N GLY A 24 -21.06 10.28 -0.56
CA GLY A 24 -21.81 11.21 0.27
C GLY A 24 -21.03 11.75 1.47
N ILE A 25 -21.76 12.29 2.43
CA ILE A 25 -21.18 13.03 3.58
C ILE A 25 -20.44 12.07 4.51
N ILE A 26 -21.03 10.91 4.83
CA ILE A 26 -20.42 9.94 5.75
C ILE A 26 -19.12 9.38 5.17
N GLY A 27 -19.13 9.00 3.89
CA GLY A 27 -17.92 8.54 3.21
C GLY A 27 -16.85 9.63 3.14
N SER A 28 -17.25 10.88 2.89
CA SER A 28 -16.35 12.03 2.93
C SER A 28 -15.73 12.24 4.32
N VAL A 29 -16.52 12.17 5.40
CA VAL A 29 -16.01 12.30 6.77
C VAL A 29 -15.05 11.14 7.11
N LYS A 30 -15.38 9.91 6.72
CA LYS A 30 -14.48 8.75 6.85
C LYS A 30 -13.15 9.00 6.13
N LYS A 31 -13.20 9.59 4.92
CA LYS A 31 -11.99 9.90 4.15
C LYS A 31 -11.16 11.02 4.75
N ILE A 32 -11.80 12.07 5.27
CA ILE A 32 -11.10 13.13 6.03
C ILE A 32 -10.39 12.50 7.23
N PHE A 33 -11.07 11.65 8.00
CA PHE A 33 -10.49 11.04 9.18
C PHE A 33 -9.33 10.08 8.87
N ARG A 34 -9.36 9.38 7.73
CA ARG A 34 -8.36 8.37 7.38
C ARG A 34 -7.21 8.89 6.52
N GLN A 35 -7.47 9.81 5.59
CA GLN A 35 -6.50 10.30 4.60
C GLN A 35 -6.21 11.81 4.70
N ASP A 36 -6.78 12.51 5.68
CA ASP A 36 -6.67 13.95 5.95
C ASP A 36 -7.11 14.88 4.80
N THR A 37 -7.44 14.32 3.64
CA THR A 37 -7.68 15.05 2.40
C THR A 37 -8.88 14.50 1.66
N LEU A 38 -9.69 15.41 1.13
CA LEU A 38 -10.77 15.08 0.20
C LEU A 38 -10.30 15.32 -1.23
N LYS A 39 -10.08 14.23 -1.95
CA LYS A 39 -9.75 14.25 -3.37
C LYS A 39 -10.88 13.66 -4.20
N ILE A 40 -10.93 14.06 -5.46
CA ILE A 40 -11.77 13.47 -6.49
C ILE A 40 -10.89 13.09 -7.67
N GLY A 41 -11.08 11.90 -8.22
CA GLY A 41 -10.28 11.42 -9.35
C GLY A 41 -10.86 10.18 -9.99
N THR A 42 -10.32 9.83 -11.14
CA THR A 42 -10.73 8.64 -11.88
C THR A 42 -10.15 7.39 -11.22
N LEU A 43 -10.98 6.36 -11.03
CA LEU A 43 -10.51 5.07 -10.55
C LEU A 43 -9.76 4.36 -11.68
N VAL A 44 -8.45 4.18 -11.51
CA VAL A 44 -7.57 3.54 -12.50
C VAL A 44 -7.61 2.02 -12.36
N GLY A 45 -7.76 1.51 -11.14
CA GLY A 45 -7.91 0.10 -10.88
C GLY A 45 -7.91 -0.24 -9.39
N VAL A 46 -8.11 -1.53 -9.13
CA VAL A 46 -8.13 -2.11 -7.78
C VAL A 46 -7.14 -3.28 -7.79
N ASP A 47 -6.29 -3.37 -6.76
CA ASP A 47 -5.41 -4.53 -6.61
C ASP A 47 -6.13 -5.74 -5.98
N LYS A 48 -5.40 -6.85 -5.88
CA LYS A 48 -5.88 -8.09 -5.24
C LYS A 48 -6.16 -7.96 -3.75
N PHE A 49 -5.62 -6.94 -3.08
CA PHE A 49 -5.79 -6.70 -1.65
C PHE A 49 -6.95 -5.74 -1.34
N GLY A 50 -7.55 -5.15 -2.38
CA GLY A 50 -8.66 -4.20 -2.28
C GLY A 50 -8.22 -2.74 -2.18
N ASN A 51 -6.94 -2.43 -2.41
CA ASN A 51 -6.47 -1.06 -2.52
C ASN A 51 -6.92 -0.48 -3.86
N ARG A 52 -7.46 0.74 -3.82
CA ARG A 52 -8.00 1.44 -4.99
C ARG A 52 -7.05 2.56 -5.41
N TYR A 53 -6.74 2.61 -6.69
CA TYR A 53 -5.77 3.57 -7.25
C TYR A 53 -6.48 4.62 -8.08
N TYR A 54 -6.20 5.89 -7.79
CA TYR A 54 -6.88 7.03 -8.41
C TYR A 54 -5.89 7.96 -9.10
N GLU A 55 -6.35 8.59 -10.19
CA GLU A 55 -5.60 9.60 -10.93
C GLU A 55 -6.48 10.82 -11.25
N ASN A 56 -5.92 12.01 -11.06
CA ASN A 56 -6.51 13.28 -11.51
C ASN A 56 -5.41 14.29 -11.88
N ASN A 57 -5.24 14.54 -13.18
CA ASN A 57 -4.22 15.45 -13.74
C ASN A 57 -4.53 16.95 -13.53
N GLU A 58 -5.68 17.31 -12.97
CA GLU A 58 -5.93 18.68 -12.50
C GLU A 58 -5.12 19.03 -11.26
N TYR A 59 -4.71 18.03 -10.48
CA TYR A 59 -3.86 18.23 -9.31
C TYR A 59 -2.39 18.37 -9.71
N MET A 60 -1.62 19.01 -8.83
CA MET A 60 -0.17 19.14 -8.99
C MET A 60 0.51 17.78 -9.14
N HIS A 61 1.58 17.74 -9.93
CA HIS A 61 2.45 16.57 -10.01
C HIS A 61 2.93 16.13 -8.62
N GLY A 62 2.90 14.83 -8.35
CA GLY A 62 3.15 14.25 -7.03
C GLY A 62 1.89 14.11 -6.16
N ALA A 63 0.82 14.85 -6.44
CA ALA A 63 -0.47 14.73 -5.76
C ALA A 63 -1.59 14.18 -6.68
N ASN A 64 -1.35 14.13 -7.99
CA ASN A 64 -2.30 13.67 -9.01
C ASN A 64 -2.59 12.16 -8.95
N ARG A 65 -1.69 11.35 -8.41
CA ARG A 65 -1.92 9.91 -8.17
C ARG A 65 -1.98 9.65 -6.67
N TRP A 66 -2.94 8.85 -6.22
CA TRP A 66 -3.01 8.41 -4.83
C TRP A 66 -3.65 7.02 -4.73
N VAL A 67 -3.41 6.38 -3.59
CA VAL A 67 -4.02 5.10 -3.23
C VAL A 67 -5.00 5.32 -2.08
N GLU A 68 -6.15 4.67 -2.17
CA GLU A 68 -7.01 4.43 -1.02
C GLU A 68 -6.84 2.99 -0.60
N TYR A 69 -6.22 2.78 0.57
CA TYR A 69 -6.03 1.45 1.12
C TYR A 69 -7.35 0.74 1.39
N SER A 70 -7.29 -0.59 1.33
CA SER A 70 -8.38 -1.50 1.61
C SER A 70 -8.99 -1.23 2.98
N ASP A 71 -10.30 -1.38 3.09
CA ASP A 71 -11.00 -1.23 4.37
C ASP A 71 -10.61 -2.29 5.40
N ASN A 72 -10.01 -3.40 4.95
CA ASN A 72 -9.49 -4.46 5.81
C ASN A 72 -8.31 -3.99 6.70
N ALA A 73 -7.52 -3.01 6.23
CA ALA A 73 -6.43 -2.43 7.02
C ALA A 73 -6.96 -1.44 8.07
N TYR A 74 -8.20 -0.96 7.92
CA TYR A 74 -8.83 0.05 8.77
C TYR A 74 -7.95 1.30 8.99
N LEU A 75 -7.28 1.41 10.15
CA LEU A 75 -6.36 2.50 10.51
C LEU A 75 -4.89 2.09 10.42
N ASP A 76 -4.60 0.78 10.37
CA ASP A 76 -3.25 0.23 10.27
C ASP A 76 -2.82 0.08 8.80
N TYR A 77 -3.07 1.12 8.01
CA TYR A 77 -2.62 1.19 6.62
C TYR A 77 -1.15 1.61 6.57
N ASP A 78 -0.40 1.04 5.63
CA ASP A 78 1.03 1.32 5.48
C ASP A 78 1.43 1.40 4.00
N GLY A 79 2.45 2.21 3.71
CA GLY A 79 3.03 2.36 2.37
C GLY A 79 3.49 1.03 1.77
N SER A 80 3.94 0.09 2.62
CA SER A 80 4.37 -1.24 2.17
C SER A 80 3.23 -2.14 1.69
N GLN A 81 1.95 -1.76 1.87
CA GLN A 81 0.81 -2.55 1.40
C GLN A 81 0.55 -2.39 -0.11
N ILE A 82 1.18 -1.42 -0.76
CA ILE A 82 1.13 -1.26 -2.22
C ILE A 82 1.86 -2.43 -2.86
N CYS A 83 1.17 -3.20 -3.70
CA CYS A 83 1.80 -4.34 -4.34
C CYS A 83 2.81 -3.93 -5.43
N ALA A 84 3.75 -4.83 -5.72
CA ALA A 84 4.84 -4.60 -6.67
C ALA A 84 4.38 -4.19 -8.08
N GLU A 85 3.18 -4.58 -8.50
CA GLU A 85 2.63 -4.23 -9.82
C GLU A 85 2.20 -2.76 -9.90
N TRP A 86 1.64 -2.23 -8.80
CA TRP A 86 1.14 -0.86 -8.72
C TRP A 86 2.20 0.13 -8.23
N HIS A 87 3.23 -0.35 -7.53
CA HIS A 87 4.31 0.48 -6.99
C HIS A 87 5.01 1.35 -8.07
N PRO A 88 5.46 0.82 -9.24
CA PRO A 88 6.06 1.64 -10.29
C PRO A 88 5.15 2.76 -10.80
N TRP A 89 3.85 2.49 -10.95
CA TRP A 89 2.88 3.48 -11.43
C TRP A 89 2.63 4.58 -10.40
N MET A 90 2.48 4.20 -9.13
CA MET A 90 2.30 5.12 -8.00
C MET A 90 3.50 6.06 -7.81
N HIS A 91 4.72 5.55 -8.02
CA HIS A 91 5.96 6.30 -7.86
C HIS A 91 6.47 6.94 -9.16
N TYR A 92 5.61 7.11 -10.17
CA TYR A 92 5.94 7.75 -11.46
C TYR A 92 7.14 7.11 -12.19
N MET A 93 7.42 5.83 -11.95
CA MET A 93 8.41 5.07 -12.72
C MET A 93 7.86 4.66 -14.10
N THR A 94 6.55 4.52 -14.21
CA THR A 94 5.85 4.22 -15.47
C THR A 94 4.51 4.96 -15.55
N ASP A 95 4.11 5.32 -16.75
CA ASP A 95 2.80 5.92 -17.03
C ASP A 95 1.70 4.88 -17.26
N VAL A 96 2.09 3.63 -17.51
CA VAL A 96 1.13 2.57 -17.83
C VAL A 96 0.78 1.82 -16.55
N PRO A 97 -0.49 1.88 -16.08
CA PRO A 97 -0.91 1.10 -14.92
C PRO A 97 -0.95 -0.40 -15.23
N PRO A 98 -0.83 -1.26 -14.22
CA PRO A 98 -0.85 -2.71 -14.40
C PRO A 98 -2.17 -3.24 -14.99
N THR A 99 -3.28 -2.49 -14.85
CA THR A 99 -4.56 -2.77 -15.52
C THR A 99 -4.43 -2.78 -17.05
N LYS A 100 -3.58 -1.91 -17.62
CA LYS A 100 -3.37 -1.83 -19.07
C LYS A 100 -2.27 -2.77 -19.54
N LYS A 101 -1.21 -2.91 -18.75
CA LYS A 101 -0.08 -3.79 -19.04
C LYS A 101 0.32 -4.55 -17.79
N SER A 102 -0.20 -5.77 -17.67
CA SER A 102 0.13 -6.63 -16.55
C SER A 102 1.61 -7.04 -16.60
N PRO A 103 2.28 -7.12 -15.44
CA PRO A 103 3.67 -7.55 -15.38
C PRO A 103 3.81 -9.03 -15.78
N SER A 104 4.98 -9.40 -16.29
CA SER A 104 5.30 -10.77 -16.68
C SER A 104 5.32 -11.69 -15.46
N GLN A 105 4.37 -12.61 -15.39
CA GLN A 105 4.30 -13.62 -14.33
C GLN A 105 5.33 -14.72 -14.60
N HIS A 106 6.21 -14.97 -13.64
CA HIS A 106 7.18 -16.06 -13.68
C HIS A 106 6.94 -17.01 -12.50
N ARG A 107 7.35 -18.28 -12.63
CA ARG A 107 7.13 -19.31 -11.59
C ARG A 107 7.73 -18.95 -10.22
N TRP A 108 8.79 -18.16 -10.19
CA TRP A 108 9.46 -17.74 -8.95
C TRP A 108 8.90 -16.44 -8.34
N VAL A 109 7.93 -15.79 -8.99
CA VAL A 109 7.30 -14.59 -8.44
C VAL A 109 6.37 -15.00 -7.31
N ILE A 110 6.61 -14.43 -6.14
CA ILE A 110 5.82 -14.65 -4.94
C ILE A 110 4.80 -13.53 -4.80
N ASP A 111 3.67 -13.83 -4.17
CA ASP A 111 2.69 -12.83 -3.82
C ASP A 111 3.28 -11.76 -2.90
N HIS A 112 2.92 -10.50 -3.18
CA HIS A 112 3.32 -9.37 -2.36
C HIS A 112 2.98 -9.58 -0.87
N GLN A 113 3.94 -9.24 -0.01
CA GLN A 113 3.80 -9.28 1.43
C GLN A 113 4.17 -7.91 1.98
N GLN A 114 3.32 -7.36 2.84
CA GLN A 114 3.58 -6.09 3.53
C GLN A 114 4.80 -6.19 4.45
N ASN A 115 5.31 -5.05 4.91
CA ASN A 115 6.38 -5.02 5.88
C ASN A 115 5.93 -5.63 7.21
N LEU A 116 6.70 -6.59 7.72
CA LEU A 116 6.43 -7.32 8.96
C LEU A 116 7.34 -6.92 10.13
N THR A 117 8.11 -5.83 9.97
CA THR A 117 9.00 -5.32 11.02
C THR A 117 8.22 -5.07 12.31
N GLY A 118 8.77 -5.49 13.46
CA GLY A 118 8.11 -5.33 14.76
C GLY A 118 6.99 -6.34 15.05
N THR A 119 6.65 -7.21 14.09
CA THR A 119 5.70 -8.32 14.31
C THR A 119 6.45 -9.61 14.66
N LYS A 120 5.71 -10.65 15.06
CA LYS A 120 6.26 -12.00 15.27
C LYS A 120 6.85 -12.63 13.99
N LEU A 121 6.48 -12.13 12.81
CA LEU A 121 6.93 -12.62 11.51
C LEU A 121 8.08 -11.80 10.92
N GLN A 122 8.71 -10.92 11.72
CA GLN A 122 9.86 -10.15 11.27
C GLN A 122 11.04 -11.05 10.86
N TYR A 123 11.83 -10.57 9.91
CA TYR A 123 13.07 -11.26 9.53
C TYR A 123 14.09 -11.21 10.66
N VAL A 124 14.61 -12.38 11.04
CA VAL A 124 15.72 -12.51 12.01
C VAL A 124 16.89 -13.17 11.29
N PRO A 125 18.05 -12.50 11.17
CA PRO A 125 19.20 -13.07 10.50
C PRO A 125 19.74 -14.26 11.29
N TYR A 126 20.19 -15.29 10.58
CA TYR A 126 20.86 -16.45 11.13
C TYR A 126 22.08 -16.80 10.29
N SER A 127 23.02 -17.57 10.85
CA SER A 127 24.13 -18.10 10.05
C SER A 127 23.59 -19.13 9.07
N THR A 128 23.70 -18.84 7.77
CA THR A 128 23.40 -19.79 6.69
C THR A 128 24.50 -20.85 6.54
N THR A 129 25.64 -20.65 7.20
CA THR A 129 26.78 -21.58 7.16
C THR A 129 26.70 -22.61 8.28
N ARG A 130 27.07 -23.86 7.94
CA ARG A 130 27.24 -24.95 8.90
C ARG A 130 28.52 -24.73 9.70
N PRO A 131 28.62 -25.23 10.95
CA PRO A 131 29.87 -25.17 11.71
C PRO A 131 30.99 -25.88 10.92
N LYS A 132 32.12 -25.19 10.76
CA LYS A 132 33.27 -25.70 9.99
C LYS A 132 34.01 -26.83 10.72
N ILE A 133 33.99 -26.79 12.05
CA ILE A 133 34.68 -27.74 12.92
C ILE A 133 33.62 -28.48 13.73
N ALA A 134 33.62 -29.81 13.65
CA ALA A 134 32.77 -30.66 14.48
C ALA A 134 33.45 -30.91 15.83
N SER A 135 32.73 -30.72 16.93
CA SER A 135 33.22 -31.08 18.27
C SER A 135 33.14 -32.59 18.48
N TRP A 136 34.12 -33.14 19.19
CA TRP A 136 34.06 -34.53 19.65
C TRP A 136 32.97 -34.66 20.73
N GLN A 137 32.09 -35.67 20.59
CA GLN A 137 31.07 -35.98 21.59
C GLN A 137 31.55 -37.16 22.47
N PRO A 138 31.71 -36.97 23.80
CA PRO A 138 32.13 -38.04 24.68
C PRO A 138 31.08 -39.14 24.76
N LYS A 139 31.54 -40.40 24.78
CA LYS A 139 30.68 -41.52 25.18
C LYS A 139 30.53 -41.49 26.71
N SER A 140 29.29 -41.47 27.22
CA SER A 140 29.04 -41.66 28.64
C SER A 140 29.19 -43.15 28.98
N ASP A 141 30.37 -43.54 29.45
CA ASP A 141 30.55 -44.86 30.04
C ASP A 141 29.85 -44.87 31.41
N ASN A 142 28.73 -45.59 31.54
CA ASN A 142 28.09 -45.89 32.82
C ASN A 142 28.94 -46.91 33.62
N LYS A 143 30.19 -46.59 33.93
CA LYS A 143 30.97 -47.36 34.89
C LYS A 143 30.50 -46.96 36.28
N ARG A 144 29.53 -47.72 36.81
CA ARG A 144 29.20 -47.69 38.25
C ARG A 144 30.48 -48.03 39.00
N ILE A 145 31.00 -47.07 39.75
CA ILE A 145 32.06 -47.30 40.72
C ILE A 145 31.38 -48.09 41.86
N SER A 146 31.56 -49.41 41.85
CA SER A 146 31.16 -50.31 42.93
C SER A 146 32.17 -50.27 44.05
#